data_AF-A0A1L9SZ22-F1
#
_entry.id   AF-A0A1L9SZ22-F1
#
_cell.length_a   1.000
_cell.length_b   1.000
_cell.length_c   1.000
_cell.angle_alpha   90.00
_cell.angle_beta   90.00
_cell.angle_gamma   90.00
#
_symmetry.space_group_name_H-M   'P 1'
#
loop_
_entity.id
_entity.type
_entity.pdbx_description
1 polymer ?
#
loop_
_entity_poly.entity_id
_entity_poly.type
_entity_poly.pdbx_seq_one_letter_code
_entity_poly.pdbx_strand_id
1 'polypeptide(L)'
;MADERVNQMRGYKATLNNPNVSQEAKDHAQKVLDSDLGGNQPREDLYDARGEHDKDPNRMAAGLKAAMHNPGVSQSGKEQAKEKLRDVPQE
;
A
#
# COMPACT_ATOMS: atom_id res chain seq x y z
N MET A 1 9.20 -17.65 -1.16
CA MET A 1 9.65 -17.15 0.18
C MET A 1 9.04 -15.79 0.54
N ALA A 2 8.85 -14.86 -0.40
CA ALA A 2 8.18 -13.58 -0.13
C ALA A 2 6.71 -13.74 0.35
N ASP A 3 5.95 -14.66 -0.25
CA ASP A 3 4.54 -14.89 0.11
C ASP A 3 4.34 -15.43 1.55
N GLU A 4 5.27 -16.26 2.03
CA GLU A 4 5.25 -16.82 3.39
C GLU A 4 5.37 -15.70 4.43
N ARG A 5 6.37 -14.83 4.25
CA ARG A 5 6.61 -13.64 5.08
C ARG A 5 5.40 -12.72 5.09
N VAL A 6 4.76 -12.56 3.92
CA VAL A 6 3.54 -11.75 3.76
C VAL A 6 2.36 -12.32 4.55
N ASN A 7 2.17 -13.63 4.49
CA ASN A 7 1.09 -14.31 5.19
C ASN A 7 1.31 -14.29 6.71
N GLN A 8 2.54 -14.50 7.18
CA GLN A 8 2.89 -14.41 8.60
C GLN A 8 2.60 -13.02 9.17
N MET A 9 3.06 -11.96 8.51
CA MET A 9 2.75 -10.57 8.87
C MET A 9 1.23 -10.30 8.95
N ARG A 10 0.45 -10.81 7.98
CA ARG A 10 -1.02 -10.66 8.00
C ARG A 10 -1.62 -11.35 9.24
N GLY A 11 -1.14 -12.54 9.56
CA GLY A 11 -1.52 -13.28 10.76
C GLY A 11 -1.25 -12.50 12.03
N TYR A 12 -0.01 -12.04 12.24
CA TYR A 12 0.35 -11.25 13.43
C TYR A 12 -0.44 -9.93 13.52
N LYS A 13 -0.71 -9.27 12.39
CA LYS A 13 -1.55 -8.05 12.38
C LYS A 13 -3.00 -8.36 12.73
N ALA A 14 -3.52 -9.52 12.33
CA ALA A 14 -4.84 -9.97 12.77
C ALA A 14 -4.88 -10.23 14.28
N THR A 15 -3.83 -10.85 14.84
CA THR A 15 -3.67 -11.08 16.29
C THR A 15 -3.76 -9.78 17.09
N LEU A 16 -3.11 -8.70 16.64
CA LEU A 16 -3.16 -7.39 17.30
C LEU A 16 -4.57 -6.80 17.39
N ASN A 17 -5.37 -6.96 16.32
CA ASN A 17 -6.71 -6.39 16.22
C ASN A 17 -7.81 -7.30 16.80
N ASN A 18 -7.49 -8.55 17.14
CA ASN A 18 -8.49 -9.48 17.64
C ASN A 18 -8.80 -9.19 19.14
N PRO A 19 -10.04 -8.85 19.51
CA PRO A 19 -10.40 -8.58 20.90
C PRO A 19 -10.35 -9.83 21.80
N ASN A 20 -10.41 -11.04 21.22
CA ASN A 20 -10.38 -12.30 21.96
C ASN A 20 -8.95 -12.80 22.25
N VAL A 21 -7.92 -12.07 21.83
CA VAL A 21 -6.52 -12.43 22.04
C VAL A 21 -6.00 -11.72 23.30
N SER A 22 -5.21 -12.43 24.11
CA SER A 22 -4.59 -11.89 25.32
C SER A 22 -3.58 -10.78 25.00
N GLN A 23 -3.34 -9.91 25.98
CA GLN A 23 -2.40 -8.80 25.80
C GLN A 23 -0.97 -9.30 25.54
N GLU A 24 -0.50 -10.33 26.26
CA GLU A 24 0.83 -10.92 26.02
C GLU A 24 1.01 -11.45 24.60
N ALA A 25 -0.02 -12.08 24.03
CA ALA A 25 0.03 -12.57 22.66
C ALA A 25 0.08 -11.42 21.63
N LYS A 26 -0.58 -10.28 21.94
CA LYS A 26 -0.48 -9.07 21.13
C LYS A 26 0.90 -8.43 21.22
N ASP A 27 1.47 -8.33 22.42
CA ASP A 27 2.80 -7.76 22.63
C ASP A 27 3.87 -8.59 21.91
N HIS A 28 3.74 -9.92 21.95
CA HIS A 28 4.58 -10.82 21.17
C HIS A 28 4.40 -10.62 19.66
N ALA A 29 3.16 -10.55 19.17
CA ALA A 29 2.87 -10.30 17.76
C ALA A 29 3.45 -8.96 17.27
N GLN A 30 3.37 -7.91 18.09
CA GLN A 30 3.96 -6.61 17.82
C GLN A 30 5.49 -6.71 17.72
N LYS A 31 6.13 -7.39 18.67
CA LYS A 31 7.58 -7.57 18.70
C LYS A 31 8.11 -8.32 17.48
N VAL A 32 7.43 -9.39 17.06
CA VAL A 32 7.79 -10.16 15.85
C VAL A 32 7.58 -9.33 14.58
N LEU A 33 6.49 -8.57 14.51
CA LEU A 33 6.25 -7.66 13.39
C LEU A 33 7.37 -6.63 13.26
N ASP A 34 7.76 -5.98 14.35
CA ASP A 34 8.77 -4.92 14.34
C ASP A 34 10.20 -5.45 14.16
N SER A 35 10.54 -6.61 14.75
CA SER A 35 11.91 -7.15 14.71
C SER A 35 12.19 -7.97 13.46
N ASP A 36 11.31 -8.94 13.15
CA ASP A 36 11.62 -9.99 12.18
C ASP A 36 11.00 -9.73 10.80
N LEU A 37 9.91 -8.95 10.76
CA LEU A 37 9.10 -8.80 9.55
C LEU A 37 9.18 -7.41 8.92
N GLY A 38 9.91 -6.45 9.50
CA GLY A 38 10.12 -5.10 8.94
C GLY A 38 9.02 -4.09 9.30
N GLY A 39 8.19 -4.41 10.29
CA GLY A 39 7.19 -3.51 10.86
C GLY A 39 6.16 -3.02 9.84
N ASN A 40 5.88 -1.72 9.86
CA ASN A 40 4.86 -1.05 9.03
C ASN A 40 5.44 -0.51 7.72
N GLN A 41 6.60 -1.00 7.26
CA GLN A 41 7.19 -0.56 6.00
C GLN A 41 6.23 -0.89 4.84
N PRO A 42 6.01 0.04 3.90
CA PRO A 42 5.34 -0.27 2.64
C PRO A 42 6.09 -1.43 1.99
N ARG A 43 5.39 -2.52 1.72
CA ARG A 43 6.00 -3.76 1.21
C ARG A 43 6.43 -3.59 -0.23
N GLU A 44 7.64 -3.07 -0.47
CA GLU A 44 8.27 -3.10 -1.80
C GLU A 44 8.30 -4.54 -2.35
N ASP A 45 8.63 -5.54 -1.51
CA ASP A 45 8.61 -6.95 -1.90
C ASP A 45 7.26 -7.46 -2.45
N LEU A 46 6.12 -6.86 -2.03
CA LEU A 46 4.80 -7.22 -2.58
C LEU A 46 4.52 -6.55 -3.91
N TYR A 47 5.07 -5.36 -4.14
CA TYR A 47 4.99 -4.69 -5.43
C TYR A 47 5.80 -5.45 -6.48
N ASP A 48 6.97 -5.98 -6.09
CA ASP A 48 7.80 -6.84 -6.93
C ASP A 48 7.15 -8.21 -7.21
N ALA A 49 6.63 -8.88 -6.17
CA ALA A 49 6.05 -10.22 -6.31
C ALA A 49 4.78 -10.27 -7.17
N ARG A 50 4.03 -9.17 -7.28
CA ARG A 50 2.87 -9.08 -8.17
C ARG A 50 3.23 -8.82 -9.64
N GLY A 51 4.49 -8.54 -9.95
CA GLY A 51 4.89 -8.14 -11.30
C GLY A 51 4.27 -6.81 -11.76
N GLU A 52 3.68 -6.03 -10.85
CA GLU A 52 3.00 -4.75 -11.13
C GLU A 52 4.01 -3.57 -11.15
N HIS A 53 5.23 -3.81 -11.62
CA HIS A 53 6.23 -2.75 -11.79
C HIS A 53 6.03 -1.94 -13.08
N ASP A 54 5.28 -2.49 -14.04
CA ASP A 54 4.79 -1.73 -15.19
C ASP A 54 3.45 -1.10 -14.82
N LYS A 55 3.53 0.09 -14.21
CA LYS A 55 2.34 0.93 -14.02
C LYS A 55 1.76 1.21 -15.41
N ASP A 56 0.64 0.56 -15.71
CA ASP A 56 -0.12 0.79 -16.93
C ASP A 56 -0.39 2.30 -17.10
N PRO A 57 0.15 2.95 -18.16
CA PRO A 57 -0.05 4.37 -18.41
C PRO A 57 -1.52 4.77 -18.46
N ASN A 58 -2.40 3.91 -18.97
CA ASN A 58 -3.83 4.16 -19.04
C ASN A 58 -4.47 4.17 -17.65
N ARG A 59 -4.05 3.26 -16.76
CA ARG A 59 -4.51 3.27 -15.36
C ARG A 59 -4.01 4.49 -14.59
N MET A 60 -2.75 4.89 -14.81
CA MET A 60 -2.21 6.12 -14.23
C MET A 60 -2.99 7.35 -14.70
N ALA A 61 -3.20 7.47 -16.02
CA ALA A 61 -3.97 8.55 -16.61
C ALA A 61 -5.40 8.62 -16.07
N ALA A 62 -6.07 7.46 -15.93
CA ALA A 62 -7.41 7.38 -15.35
C ALA A 62 -7.46 7.87 -13.89
N GLY A 63 -6.48 7.47 -13.08
CA GLY A 63 -6.37 7.92 -11.68
C GLY A 63 -6.15 9.43 -11.56
N LEU A 64 -5.29 10.01 -12.40
CA LEU A 64 -5.04 11.45 -12.44
C LEU A 64 -6.29 12.23 -12.89
N LYS A 65 -7.01 11.75 -13.93
CA LYS A 65 -8.30 12.33 -14.35
C LYS A 65 -9.33 12.28 -13.22
N ALA A 66 -9.42 11.17 -12.49
CA ALA A 66 -10.31 11.04 -11.34
C ALA A 66 -9.96 12.05 -10.23
N ALA A 67 -8.67 12.19 -9.92
CA ALA A 67 -8.20 13.17 -8.93
C ALA A 67 -8.56 14.61 -9.31
N MET A 68 -8.46 14.96 -10.60
CA MET A 68 -8.86 16.28 -11.11
C MET A 68 -10.34 16.62 -10.88
N HIS A 69 -11.23 15.61 -10.89
CA HIS A 69 -12.68 15.82 -10.79
C HIS A 69 -13.23 15.53 -9.38
N ASN A 70 -12.42 14.93 -8.51
CA ASN A 70 -12.84 14.59 -7.16
C ASN A 70 -13.01 15.88 -6.30
N PRO A 71 -14.20 16.14 -5.73
CA PRO A 71 -14.43 17.30 -4.88
C PRO A 71 -13.62 17.26 -3.57
N GLY A 72 -13.21 16.08 -3.11
CA GLY A 72 -12.37 15.90 -1.92
C GLY A 72 -10.88 16.16 -2.16
N VAL A 73 -10.46 16.44 -3.40
CA VAL A 73 -9.08 16.82 -3.72
C VAL A 73 -8.96 18.33 -3.75
N SER A 74 -7.90 18.85 -3.12
CA SER A 74 -7.59 20.29 -3.09
C SER A 74 -7.32 20.85 -4.49
N GLN A 75 -7.47 22.16 -4.68
CA GLN A 75 -7.18 22.80 -5.97
C GLN A 75 -5.73 22.56 -6.43
N SER A 76 -4.76 22.71 -5.52
CA SER A 76 -3.35 22.39 -5.81
C SER A 76 -3.15 20.91 -6.18
N GLY A 77 -3.86 19.99 -5.52
CA GLY A 77 -3.81 18.57 -5.87
C GLY A 77 -4.37 18.27 -7.27
N LYS A 78 -5.43 18.98 -7.68
CA LYS A 78 -6.00 18.89 -9.04
C LYS A 78 -5.05 19.46 -10.09
N GLU A 79 -4.38 20.57 -9.81
CA GLU A 79 -3.38 21.17 -10.70
C GLU A 79 -2.18 20.24 -10.89
N GLN A 80 -1.65 19.68 -9.80
CA GLN A 80 -0.58 18.69 -9.86
C GLN A 80 -0.99 17.42 -10.62
N ALA A 81 -2.24 16.95 -10.45
CA ALA A 81 -2.74 15.81 -11.21
C ALA A 81 -2.81 16.12 -12.72
N LYS A 82 -3.21 17.34 -13.08
CA LYS A 82 -3.26 17.82 -14.46
C LYS A 82 -1.86 17.94 -15.08
N GLU A 83 -0.87 18.42 -14.33
CA GLU A 83 0.52 18.51 -14.78
C GLU A 83 1.08 17.12 -15.04
N LYS A 84 0.99 16.21 -14.06
CA LYS A 84 1.47 14.82 -14.19
C LYS A 84 0.80 14.06 -15.33
N LEU A 85 -0.47 14.36 -15.64
CA LEU A 85 -1.19 13.70 -16.74
C LEU A 85 -0.57 14.01 -18.11
N ARG A 86 0.14 15.15 -18.26
CA ARG A 86 0.83 15.51 -19.52
C ARG A 86 2.03 14.63 -19.80
N ASP A 87 2.68 14.15 -18.75
CA ASP A 87 3.89 13.33 -18.84
C ASP A 87 3.57 11.83 -18.96
N VAL A 88 2.30 11.44 -18.77
CA VAL A 88 1.85 10.05 -18.95
C VAL A 88 1.57 9.80 -20.44
N PRO A 89 2.25 8.83 -21.08
CA PRO A 89 1.97 8.43 -22.45
C PRO A 89 0.48 8.09 -22.60
N GLN A 90 -0.20 8.74 -23.55
CA GLN A 90 -1.56 8.39 -23.93
C GLN A 90 -1.43 7.53 -25.20
N GLU A 91 -1.76 6.25 -25.11
CA GLU A 91 -1.87 5.36 -26.27
C GLU A 91 -3.26 5.47 -26.92
#